data_AF-A0A3D4EDB0-F1
#
_entry.id   AF-A0A3D4EDB0-F1
#
_cell.length_a   1.000
_cell.length_b   1.000
_cell.length_c   1.000
_cell.angle_alpha   90.00
_cell.angle_beta   90.00
_cell.angle_gamma   90.00
#
_symmetry.space_group_name_H-M   'P 1'
#
loop_
_entity.id
_entity.type
_entity.pdbx_description
1 polymer ?
#
loop_
_entity_poly.entity_id
_entity_poly.type
_entity_poly.pdbx_seq_one_letter_code
_entity_poly.pdbx_strand_id
1 'polypeptide(L)' 'MKAGIHPNYQPTVIKCACGATIETGSTRPGITVEICSKCHPFY' A
#
# COMPACT_ATOMS: atom_id res chain seq x y z
N MET A 1 10.65 -6.88 15.06
CA MET A 1 11.78 -6.86 14.09
C MET A 1 12.95 -7.63 14.66
N LYS A 2 13.42 -8.68 13.97
CA LYS A 2 14.76 -9.25 14.21
C LYS A 2 15.75 -8.50 13.31
N ALA A 3 16.81 -7.96 13.92
CA ALA A 3 17.87 -7.25 13.20
C ALA A 3 18.49 -8.18 12.13
N GLY A 4 18.59 -7.69 10.90
CA GLY A 4 19.26 -8.39 9.79
C GLY A 4 18.39 -9.25 8.87
N ILE A 5 17.16 -9.61 9.26
CA ILE A 5 16.26 -10.44 8.42
C ILE A 5 15.07 -9.63 7.88
N HIS A 6 14.62 -8.63 8.64
CA HIS A 6 13.44 -7.86 8.26
C HIS A 6 13.81 -6.76 7.26
N PRO A 7 13.17 -6.71 6.09
CA PRO A 7 13.39 -5.65 5.11
C PRO A 7 12.91 -4.30 5.64
N ASN A 8 13.46 -3.22 5.08
CA ASN A 8 13.21 -1.87 5.55
C ASN A 8 11.74 -1.49 5.32
N TYR A 9 11.01 -1.27 6.41
CA TYR A 9 9.58 -0.99 6.38
C TYR A 9 9.37 0.52 6.50
N GLN A 10 8.73 1.11 5.50
CA GLN A 10 8.55 2.55 5.39
C GLN A 10 7.07 2.90 5.21
N PRO A 11 6.59 4.00 5.82
CA PRO A 11 5.25 4.50 5.56
C PRO A 11 5.13 4.84 4.08
N THR A 12 4.11 4.30 3.44
CA THR A 12 3.87 4.38 2.00
C THR A 12 2.43 4.78 1.71
N VAL A 13 2.25 5.67 0.73
CA VAL A 13 0.92 6.02 0.24
C VAL A 13 0.57 5.12 -0.95
N ILE A 14 -0.52 4.38 -0.83
CA ILE A 14 -1.13 3.63 -1.92
C ILE A 14 -2.12 4.54 -2.64
N LYS A 15 -1.99 4.68 -3.95
CA LYS A 15 -2.92 5.44 -4.81
C LYS A 15 -3.71 4.48 -5.68
N CYS A 16 -5.03 4.50 -5.56
CA CYS A 16 -5.91 3.72 -6.42
C CYS A 16 -6.35 4.52 -7.67
N ALA A 17 -6.66 3.83 -8.76
CA ALA A 17 -7.26 4.44 -9.95
C ALA A 17 -8.59 5.18 -9.69
N CYS A 18 -9.40 4.76 -8.69
CA CYS A 18 -10.58 5.51 -8.25
C CYS A 18 -10.28 6.77 -7.40
N GLY A 19 -9.02 7.16 -7.25
CA GLY A 19 -8.62 8.34 -6.48
C GLY A 19 -8.50 8.10 -4.96
N ALA A 20 -8.74 6.89 -4.49
CA ALA A 20 -8.56 6.53 -3.09
C ALA A 20 -7.07 6.51 -2.72
N THR A 21 -6.69 7.25 -1.67
CA THR A 21 -5.35 7.23 -1.07
C THR A 21 -5.40 6.47 0.25
N ILE A 22 -4.56 5.44 0.40
CA ILE A 22 -4.48 4.62 1.61
C ILE A 22 -3.06 4.72 2.15
N GLU A 23 -2.92 5.16 3.39
CA GLU A 23 -1.62 5.20 4.09
C GLU A 23 -1.35 3.83 4.71
N THR A 24 -0.29 3.16 4.27
CA THR A 24 0.09 1.83 4.76
C THR A 24 1.60 1.74 4.84
N GLY A 25 2.14 0.96 5.78
CA GLY A 25 3.56 0.67 5.73
C GLY A 25 3.85 -0.43 4.71
N SER A 26 4.90 -0.24 3.92
CA SER A 26 5.36 -1.25 2.97
C SER A 26 6.87 -1.18 2.83
N THR A 27 7.48 -2.20 2.23
CA THR A 27 8.90 -2.18 1.89
C THR A 27 9.18 -1.40 0.61
N ARG A 28 8.16 -1.14 -0.22
CA ARG A 28 8.27 -0.46 -1.51
C ARG A 28 7.74 0.97 -1.41
N PRO A 29 8.49 1.98 -1.90
CA PRO A 29 8.00 3.35 -1.89
C PRO A 29 6.98 3.56 -3.02
N GLY A 30 5.80 4.08 -2.67
CA GLY A 30 4.71 4.44 -3.58
C GLY A 30 4.08 3.25 -4.31
N ILE A 31 2.84 2.90 -3.95
CA ILE A 31 2.13 1.79 -4.61
C ILE A 31 0.96 2.36 -5.41
N THR A 32 0.90 2.07 -6.70
CA THR A 32 -0.26 2.36 -7.54
C THR A 32 -1.08 1.09 -7.76
N VAL A 33 -2.38 1.14 -7.46
CA VAL A 33 -3.28 -0.02 -7.53
C VAL A 33 -4.44 0.30 -8.48
N GLU A 34 -4.82 -0.67 -9.30
CA GLU A 34 -5.93 -0.52 -10.25
C GLU A 34 -7.30 -0.69 -9.58
N ILE A 35 -7.40 -1.66 -8.65
CA ILE A 35 -8.63 -1.97 -7.93
C ILE A 35 -8.35 -2.07 -6.43
N CYS A 36 -8.84 -1.10 -5.65
CA CYS A 36 -8.87 -1.18 -4.18
C CYS A 36 -10.20 -1.76 -3.68
N SER A 37 -10.32 -1.97 -2.37
CA SER A 37 -11.59 -2.41 -1.76
C SER A 37 -12.74 -1.49 -2.14
N LYS A 38 -12.57 -0.17 -2.12
CA LYS A 38 -13.64 0.78 -2.55
C LYS A 38 -13.99 0.71 -4.04
N CYS A 39 -13.15 0.09 -4.85
CA CYS A 39 -13.30 -0.04 -6.29
C CYS A 39 -13.87 -1.43 -6.67
N HIS A 40 -13.67 -2.46 -5.84
CA HIS A 40 -14.12 -3.82 -6.16
C HIS A 40 -15.61 -3.95 -5.82
N PRO A 41 -16.50 -4.32 -6.76
CA PRO A 41 -17.96 -4.29 -6.59
C PRO A 41 -18.54 -5.24 -5.52
N PHE A 42 -17.66 -5.96 -4.82
CA PHE A 42 -17.99 -6.77 -3.65
C PHE A 42 -17.95 -5.96 -2.34
N TYR A 43 -17.35 -4.77 -2.37
CA TYR A 43 -17.13 -3.87 -1.23
C TYR A 43 -17.70 -2.48 -1.52
#